data_AF-A0A3M8FU56-F1
#
_entry.id   AF-A0A3M8FU56-F1
#
_cell.length_a   1.000
_cell.length_b   1.000
_cell.length_c   1.000
_cell.angle_alpha   90.00
_cell.angle_beta   90.00
_cell.angle_gamma   90.00
#
_symmetry.space_group_name_H-M   'P 1'
#
loop_
_entity.id
_entity.type
_entity.pdbx_description
1 polymer ?
#
loop_
_entity_poly.entity_id
_entity_poly.type
_entity_poly.pdbx_seq_one_letter_code
_entity_poly.pdbx_strand_id
1 'polypeptide(L)'
;MNRRGFMLLEIMLSVALAVLAAVAGFALLARISERVQREQDRLAGADMVSSALALIESGIVSPENLHNSVQTGVISLEPVESGQLIRDPVYRLNVDTTPTQWSGLIQVDVAVLRLDDEEQVVYSASQLVRQGRNGL
;
A
#
# COMPACT_ATOMS: atom_id res chain seq x y z
N MET A 1 17.58 59.29 -15.74
CA MET A 1 16.64 58.41 -16.47
C MET A 1 16.57 56.97 -15.92
N ASN A 2 16.99 56.69 -14.68
CA ASN A 2 17.14 55.30 -14.17
C ASN A 2 15.95 54.77 -13.33
N ARG A 3 14.97 55.61 -12.96
CA ARG A 3 13.88 55.20 -12.05
C ARG A 3 12.86 54.24 -12.68
N ARG A 4 12.59 54.37 -13.99
CA ARG A 4 11.61 53.53 -14.70
C ARG A 4 12.13 52.12 -14.96
N GLY A 5 13.42 51.97 -15.26
CA GLY A 5 14.05 50.66 -15.44
C GLY A 5 14.12 49.85 -14.14
N PHE A 6 14.39 50.51 -13.02
CA PHE A 6 14.38 49.88 -11.70
C PHE A 6 12.97 49.37 -11.31
N MET A 7 11.93 50.18 -11.57
CA MET A 7 10.55 49.79 -11.30
C MET A 7 10.08 48.59 -12.14
N LEU A 8 10.48 48.51 -13.42
CA LEU A 8 10.21 47.33 -14.25
C LEU A 8 10.93 46.09 -13.73
N LEU A 9 12.20 46.23 -13.32
CA LEU A 9 12.97 45.12 -12.77
C LEU A 9 12.35 44.61 -11.46
N GLU A 10 11.90 45.51 -10.59
CA GLU A 10 11.23 45.17 -9.34
C GLU A 10 9.93 44.40 -9.60
N ILE A 11 9.10 44.87 -10.53
CA ILE A 11 7.86 44.17 -10.90
C ILE A 11 8.16 42.79 -11.50
N MET A 12 9.14 42.68 -12.41
CA MET A 12 9.53 41.40 -12.98
C MET A 12 10.06 40.43 -11.92
N LEU A 13 10.85 40.94 -10.97
CA LEU A 13 11.35 40.14 -9.85
C LEU A 13 10.22 39.67 -8.95
N SER A 14 9.26 40.54 -8.59
CA SER A 14 8.09 40.17 -7.78
C SER A 14 7.25 39.10 -8.48
N VAL A 15 7.00 39.24 -9.78
CA VAL A 15 6.26 38.25 -10.57
C VAL A 15 7.03 36.93 -10.64
N ALA A 16 8.34 36.97 -10.90
CA ALA A 16 9.17 35.76 -10.95
C ALA A 16 9.16 35.01 -9.60
N LEU A 17 9.30 35.74 -8.49
CA LEU A 17 9.22 35.16 -7.15
C LEU A 17 7.84 34.58 -6.85
N ALA A 18 6.76 35.26 -7.23
CA ALA A 18 5.41 34.77 -7.05
C ALA A 18 5.15 33.47 -7.84
N VAL A 19 5.63 33.41 -9.10
CA VAL A 19 5.52 32.20 -9.93
C VAL A 19 6.33 31.05 -9.33
N LEU A 20 7.56 31.30 -8.88
CA LEU A 20 8.39 30.28 -8.23
C LEU A 20 7.75 29.74 -6.96
N ALA A 21 7.18 30.61 -6.12
CA ALA A 21 6.47 30.21 -4.91
C ALA A 21 5.23 29.35 -5.23
N ALA A 22 4.46 29.72 -6.25
CA ALA A 22 3.30 28.94 -6.70
C ALA A 22 3.72 27.54 -7.18
N VAL A 23 4.75 27.45 -8.03
CA VAL A 23 5.27 26.16 -8.53
C VAL A 23 5.78 25.28 -7.38
N ALA A 24 6.52 25.86 -6.43
CA ALA A 24 6.98 25.14 -5.24
C ALA A 24 5.81 24.60 -4.40
N GLY A 25 4.76 25.40 -4.23
CA GLY A 25 3.53 24.99 -3.55
C GLY A 25 2.83 23.81 -4.24
N PHE A 26 2.68 23.86 -5.56
CA PHE A 26 2.08 22.75 -6.33
C PHE A 26 2.93 21.47 -6.24
N ALA A 27 4.26 21.60 -6.34
CA ALA A 27 5.16 20.44 -6.21
C ALA A 27 5.06 19.79 -4.82
N LEU A 28 4.88 20.58 -3.77
CA LEU A 28 4.69 20.07 -2.41
C LEU A 28 3.34 19.34 -2.27
N LEU A 29 2.26 19.90 -2.82
CA LEU A 29 0.94 19.26 -2.82
C LEU A 29 0.95 17.91 -3.54
N ALA A 30 1.58 17.83 -4.72
CA ALA A 30 1.72 16.58 -5.46
C ALA A 30 2.41 15.50 -4.61
N ARG A 31 3.51 15.86 -3.95
CA ARG A 31 4.24 14.95 -3.05
C ARG A 31 3.43 14.50 -1.84
N ILE A 32 2.59 15.38 -1.29
CA ILE A 32 1.70 15.02 -0.18
C ILE A 32 0.64 14.02 -0.66
N SER A 33 0.04 14.27 -1.82
CA SER A 33 -0.95 13.35 -2.41
C SER A 33 -0.36 11.96 -2.61
N GLU A 34 0.84 11.85 -3.18
CA GLU A 34 1.56 10.58 -3.34
C GLU A 34 1.88 9.89 -2.01
N ARG A 35 2.18 10.65 -0.96
CA ARG A 35 2.43 10.09 0.38
C ARG A 35 1.15 9.55 1.00
N VAL A 36 0.06 10.31 0.92
CA VAL A 36 -1.25 9.89 1.43
C VAL A 36 -1.70 8.60 0.74
N GLN A 37 -1.58 8.53 -0.58
CA GLN A 37 -1.92 7.32 -1.32
C GLN A 37 -1.11 6.12 -0.83
N ARG A 38 0.22 6.25 -0.73
CA ARG A 38 1.09 5.18 -0.23
C ARG A 38 0.77 4.74 1.20
N GLU A 39 0.40 5.66 2.08
CA GLU A 39 -0.01 5.30 3.44
C GLU A 39 -1.37 4.59 3.45
N GLN A 40 -2.32 4.99 2.60
CA GLN A 40 -3.58 4.27 2.43
C GLN A 40 -3.35 2.84 1.94
N ASP A 41 -2.49 2.66 0.94
CA ASP A 41 -2.09 1.35 0.44
C ASP A 41 -1.46 0.50 1.54
N ARG A 42 -0.56 1.10 2.33
CA ARG A 42 0.12 0.43 3.44
C ARG A 42 -0.87 -0.02 4.52
N LEU A 43 -1.87 0.80 4.86
CA LEU A 43 -2.91 0.44 5.81
C LEU A 43 -3.76 -0.73 5.30
N ALA A 44 -4.19 -0.68 4.04
CA ALA A 44 -4.92 -1.78 3.42
C ALA A 44 -4.09 -3.08 3.39
N GLY A 45 -2.79 -2.98 3.05
CA GLY A 45 -1.87 -4.11 3.10
C GLY A 45 -1.70 -4.67 4.51
N ALA A 46 -1.60 -3.81 5.53
CA ALA A 46 -1.50 -4.24 6.92
C ALA A 46 -2.74 -5.00 7.40
N ASP A 47 -3.95 -4.54 7.04
CA ASP A 47 -5.21 -5.20 7.37
C ASP A 47 -5.32 -6.57 6.68
N MET A 48 -4.90 -6.66 5.42
CA MET A 48 -4.88 -7.93 4.66
C MET A 48 -3.89 -8.93 5.25
N VAL A 49 -2.65 -8.49 5.55
CA VAL A 49 -1.64 -9.34 6.18
C VAL A 49 -2.11 -9.81 7.55
N SER A 50 -2.68 -8.93 8.36
CA SER A 50 -3.20 -9.28 9.69
C SER A 50 -4.34 -10.30 9.61
N SER A 51 -5.26 -10.12 8.65
CA SER A 51 -6.36 -11.06 8.42
C SER A 51 -5.85 -12.41 7.91
N ALA A 52 -4.89 -12.41 6.99
CA ALA A 52 -4.23 -13.60 6.46
C ALA A 52 -3.55 -14.39 7.58
N LEU A 53 -2.75 -13.72 8.41
CA LEU A 53 -2.08 -14.32 9.56
C LEU A 53 -3.08 -14.88 10.57
N ALA A 54 -4.17 -14.16 10.87
CA ALA A 54 -5.22 -14.66 11.76
C ALA A 54 -5.93 -15.91 11.22
N LEU A 55 -6.18 -15.99 9.90
CA LEU A 55 -6.74 -17.18 9.25
C LEU A 55 -5.79 -18.39 9.33
N ILE A 56 -4.49 -18.15 9.19
CA ILE A 56 -3.45 -19.18 9.30
C ILE A 56 -3.31 -19.62 10.76
N GLU A 57 -3.25 -18.68 11.71
CA GLU A 57 -3.10 -18.96 13.14
C GLU A 57 -4.30 -19.72 13.72
N SER A 58 -5.52 -19.40 13.26
CA SER A 58 -6.73 -20.12 13.64
C SER A 58 -6.82 -21.53 13.05
N GLY A 59 -5.96 -21.88 12.10
CA GLY A 59 -5.98 -23.16 11.40
C GLY A 59 -7.16 -23.32 10.44
N ILE A 60 -7.87 -22.24 10.13
CA ILE A 60 -8.97 -22.25 9.15
C ILE A 60 -8.41 -22.44 7.73
N VAL A 61 -7.26 -21.82 7.45
CA VAL A 61 -6.60 -21.85 6.14
C VAL A 61 -5.14 -22.27 6.34
N SER A 62 -4.60 -23.12 5.47
CA SER A 62 -3.17 -23.41 5.45
C SER A 62 -2.40 -22.38 4.61
N PRO A 63 -1.13 -22.09 4.90
CA PRO A 63 -0.33 -21.12 4.16
C PRO A 63 -0.35 -21.35 2.64
N GLU A 64 -0.34 -22.61 2.21
CA GLU A 64 -0.32 -23.02 0.80
C GLU A 64 -1.62 -22.67 0.07
N ASN A 65 -2.76 -22.68 0.77
CA ASN A 65 -4.06 -22.33 0.20
C ASN A 65 -4.24 -20.81 0.03
N LEU A 66 -3.45 -20.02 0.77
CA LEU A 66 -3.55 -18.55 0.76
C LEU A 66 -2.51 -17.92 -0.18
N HIS A 67 -1.46 -18.65 -0.52
CA HIS A 67 -0.47 -18.22 -1.50
C HIS A 67 -1.13 -17.93 -2.86
N ASN A 68 -0.77 -16.80 -3.47
CA ASN A 68 -1.38 -16.24 -4.68
C ASN A 68 -2.89 -15.93 -4.56
N SER A 69 -3.44 -15.88 -3.35
CA SER A 69 -4.82 -15.42 -3.15
C SER A 69 -4.94 -13.97 -3.59
N VAL A 70 -5.92 -13.72 -4.46
CA VAL A 70 -6.15 -12.43 -5.06
C VAL A 70 -7.18 -11.67 -4.21
N GLN A 71 -6.81 -10.47 -3.77
CA GLN A 71 -7.58 -9.66 -2.83
C GLN A 71 -8.03 -8.35 -3.48
N THR A 72 -9.27 -7.98 -3.20
CA THR A 72 -9.80 -6.68 -3.62
C THR A 72 -9.33 -5.64 -2.62
N GLY A 73 -8.77 -4.54 -3.12
CA GLY A 73 -8.42 -3.40 -2.30
C GLY A 73 -9.66 -2.77 -1.68
N VAL A 74 -9.82 -2.96 -0.37
CA VAL A 74 -10.83 -2.34 0.49
C VAL A 74 -12.27 -2.78 0.19
N ILE A 75 -12.96 -3.28 1.23
CA ILE A 75 -14.42 -3.30 1.27
C ILE A 75 -14.86 -1.83 1.33
N SER A 76 -15.11 -1.21 0.18
CA SER A 76 -15.59 0.16 0.14
C SER A 76 -16.97 0.23 0.77
N LEU A 77 -17.14 1.14 1.74
CA LEU A 77 -18.44 1.49 2.31
C LEU A 77 -19.21 2.48 1.41
N GLU A 78 -18.74 2.74 0.19
CA GLU A 78 -19.48 3.56 -0.77
C GLU A 78 -20.80 2.89 -1.17
N PRO A 79 -21.91 3.66 -1.21
CA PRO A 79 -23.21 3.11 -1.58
C PRO A 79 -23.13 2.55 -3.00
N VAL A 80 -23.51 1.27 -3.13
CA VAL A 80 -23.56 0.49 -4.36
C VAL A 80 -24.69 1.03 -5.25
N GLU A 81 -24.52 2.19 -5.85
CA GLU A 81 -25.56 2.82 -6.70
C GLU A 81 -25.54 2.33 -8.16
N SER A 82 -24.57 1.51 -8.58
CA SER A 82 -24.37 1.22 -10.01
C SER A 82 -24.39 -0.27 -10.43
N GLY A 83 -24.69 -1.21 -9.54
CA GLY A 83 -24.97 -2.60 -9.95
C GLY A 83 -23.79 -3.41 -10.53
N GLN A 84 -22.56 -2.86 -10.57
CA GLN A 84 -21.34 -3.61 -10.84
C GLN A 84 -20.63 -3.90 -9.50
N LEU A 85 -20.84 -5.13 -9.01
CA LEU A 85 -20.49 -5.58 -7.66
C LEU A 85 -19.09 -6.20 -7.53
N ILE A 86 -18.26 -6.14 -8.56
CA ILE A 86 -16.92 -6.75 -8.53
C ILE A 86 -15.93 -5.67 -8.92
N ARG A 87 -15.27 -5.07 -7.92
CA ARG A 87 -14.06 -4.30 -8.16
C ARG A 87 -13.00 -5.27 -8.62
N ASP A 88 -12.27 -4.90 -9.67
CA ASP A 88 -11.11 -5.67 -10.08
C ASP A 88 -10.15 -5.78 -8.89
N PRO A 89 -9.59 -6.98 -8.66
CA PRO A 89 -8.66 -7.14 -7.57
C PRO A 89 -7.44 -6.26 -7.79
N VAL A 90 -6.93 -5.71 -6.69
CA VAL A 90 -5.82 -4.75 -6.72
C VAL A 90 -4.55 -5.39 -6.16
N TYR A 91 -4.71 -6.38 -5.29
CA TYR A 91 -3.60 -6.97 -4.55
C TYR A 91 -3.57 -8.49 -4.68
N ARG A 92 -2.38 -9.05 -4.48
CA ARG A 92 -2.12 -10.48 -4.37
C ARG A 92 -1.37 -10.74 -3.07
N LEU A 93 -1.76 -11.80 -2.36
CA LEU A 93 -1.00 -12.31 -1.23
C LEU A 93 0.09 -13.25 -1.72
N ASN A 94 1.33 -12.99 -1.34
CA ASN A 94 2.40 -13.97 -1.36
C ASN A 94 2.60 -14.49 0.07
N VAL A 95 2.66 -15.80 0.21
CA VAL A 95 2.85 -16.46 1.50
C VAL A 95 4.00 -17.44 1.34
N ASP A 96 5.05 -17.23 2.12
CA ASP A 96 6.23 -18.07 2.17
C ASP A 96 6.35 -18.71 3.55
N THR A 97 6.76 -19.98 3.59
CA THR A 97 6.91 -20.72 4.85
C THR A 97 8.33 -21.21 5.03
N THR A 98 8.93 -20.91 6.17
CA THR A 98 10.28 -21.35 6.52
C THR A 98 10.24 -22.28 7.74
N PRO A 99 10.84 -23.49 7.66
CA PRO A 99 10.98 -24.37 8.82
C PRO A 99 11.79 -23.71 9.93
N THR A 100 11.39 -23.91 11.19
CA THR A 100 12.09 -23.32 12.34
C THR A 100 12.78 -24.39 13.18
N GLN A 101 13.67 -23.95 14.09
CA GLN A 101 14.32 -24.86 15.05
C GLN A 101 13.40 -25.29 16.19
N TRP A 102 12.24 -24.63 16.35
CA TRP A 102 11.28 -24.95 17.41
C TRP A 102 10.30 -26.02 16.95
N SER A 103 10.24 -27.12 17.69
CA SER A 103 9.37 -28.24 17.36
C SER A 103 7.90 -27.80 17.28
N GLY A 104 7.26 -28.09 16.14
CA GLY A 104 5.86 -27.78 15.89
C GLY A 104 5.57 -26.31 15.56
N LEU A 105 6.58 -25.48 15.27
CA LEU A 105 6.40 -24.11 14.79
C LEU A 105 7.02 -23.93 13.39
N ILE A 106 6.34 -23.17 12.54
CA ILE A 106 6.84 -22.70 11.25
C ILE A 106 6.81 -21.17 11.24
N GLN A 107 7.79 -20.57 10.57
CA GLN A 107 7.72 -19.14 10.27
C GLN A 107 6.92 -18.97 8.99
N VAL A 108 5.94 -18.07 9.03
CA VAL A 108 5.15 -17.69 7.87
C VAL A 108 5.38 -16.22 7.60
N ASP A 109 5.84 -15.94 6.39
CA ASP A 109 6.08 -14.62 5.86
C ASP A 109 4.96 -14.31 4.87
N VAL A 110 4.16 -13.28 5.16
CA VAL A 110 3.05 -12.85 4.31
C VAL A 110 3.38 -11.48 3.74
N ALA A 111 3.31 -11.35 2.43
CA ALA A 111 3.48 -10.11 1.70
C ALA A 111 2.25 -9.80 0.85
N VAL A 112 1.85 -8.53 0.82
CA VAL A 112 0.82 -8.01 -0.08
C VAL A 112 1.55 -7.30 -1.22
N LEU A 113 1.31 -7.78 -2.44
CA LEU A 113 1.85 -7.20 -3.66
C LEU A 113 0.72 -6.55 -4.45
N ARG A 114 1.05 -5.50 -5.20
CA ARG A 114 0.09 -4.90 -6.12
C ARG A 114 0.06 -5.68 -7.44
N LEU A 115 -1.11 -5.80 -8.05
CA LEU A 115 -1.27 -6.59 -9.29
C LEU A 115 -0.77 -5.89 -10.56
N ASP A 116 -0.74 -4.56 -10.56
CA ASP A 116 -0.19 -3.74 -11.66
C ASP A 116 1.34 -3.71 -11.66
N ASP A 117 1.96 -3.95 -10.50
CA ASP A 117 3.40 -4.00 -10.27
C ASP A 117 3.72 -5.12 -9.27
N GLU A 118 3.89 -6.34 -9.79
CA GLU A 118 4.12 -7.54 -8.97
C GLU A 118 5.45 -7.49 -8.19
N GLU A 119 6.36 -6.57 -8.49
CA GLU A 119 7.59 -6.37 -7.70
C GLU A 119 7.36 -5.42 -6.52
N GLN A 120 6.26 -4.66 -6.53
CA GLN A 120 5.94 -3.69 -5.49
C GLN A 120 5.26 -4.36 -4.29
N VAL A 121 6.06 -4.66 -3.26
CA VAL A 121 5.54 -5.03 -1.94
C VAL A 121 4.95 -3.81 -1.24
N VAL A 122 3.65 -3.87 -0.97
CA VAL A 122 2.89 -2.83 -0.28
C VAL A 122 3.09 -2.92 1.23
N TYR A 123 3.02 -4.14 1.76
CA TYR A 123 3.24 -4.43 3.16
C TYR A 123 3.63 -5.90 3.32
N SER A 124 4.47 -6.21 4.31
CA SER A 124 4.79 -7.58 4.68
C SER A 124 4.94 -7.72 6.19
N ALA A 125 4.62 -8.90 6.70
CA ALA A 125 4.88 -9.28 8.08
C ALA A 125 5.21 -10.76 8.19
N SER A 126 5.91 -11.09 9.27
CA SER A 126 6.37 -12.43 9.58
C SER A 126 5.86 -12.85 10.95
N GLN A 127 5.36 -14.07 11.07
CA GLN A 127 4.90 -14.62 12.35
C GLN A 127 5.28 -16.09 12.49
N LEU A 128 5.59 -16.50 13.72
CA LEU A 128 5.70 -17.91 14.08
C LEU A 128 4.30 -18.46 14.35
N VAL A 129 3.88 -19.44 13.56
CA VAL A 129 2.58 -20.13 13.72
C VAL A 129 2.81 -21.60 14.04
N ARG A 130 1.83 -22.22 14.69
CA ARG A 130 1.86 -23.66 14.94
C ARG A 130 1.73 -24.40 13.62
N GLN A 131 2.54 -25.43 13.44
CA GLN A 131 2.37 -26.37 12.35
C GLN A 131 1.01 -27.07 12.55
N GLY A 132 0.03 -26.71 11.71
CA GLY A 132 -1.30 -27.30 11.78
C GLY A 132 -1.22 -28.82 11.63
N ARG A 133 -1.98 -29.56 12.46
CA ARG A 133 -2.14 -31.03 12.34
C ARG A 133 -3.03 -31.38 11.14
N ASN A 134 -2.70 -30.91 9.94
CA ASN A 134 -3.37 -31.36 8.71
C ASN A 134 -2.46 -32.36 8.01
N GLY A 135 -2.57 -33.61 8.46
CA GLY A 135 -1.76 -34.74 8.00
C GLY A 135 -2.12 -36.02 8.76
N LEU A 136 -3.41 -36.32 8.86
CA LEU A 136 -3.96 -37.66 9.13
C LEU A 136 -5.16 -37.87 8.20
#